data_AF-A0AAN9AGG4-F1
#
_entry.id   AF-A0AAN9AGG4-F1
#
_cell.length_a   1.000
_cell.length_b   1.000
_cell.length_c   1.000
_cell.angle_alpha   90.00
_cell.angle_beta   90.00
_cell.angle_gamma   90.00
#
_symmetry.space_group_name_H-M   'P 1'
#
loop_
_entity.id
_entity.type
_entity.pdbx_description
1 polymer ?
#
loop_
_entity_poly.entity_id
_entity_poly.type
_entity_poly.pdbx_seq_one_letter_code
_entity_poly.pdbx_strand_id
1 'polypeptide(L)'
;KQDYPNGLYIVIVMLSNDEPCSSYYQHVYRTRKKNVTLLIEEKITKSEYLAAIFAGLGFCAFFYVVTILLACISYIRAKHKQPRERSMLDDSIIGSPDDISSPVASPSYGIIREQNVIETKDHPSPLPRTVSDSSLDEDDIDMLTDAESEKEIYRTKAFLYVSDLARKDMRVLKKKSQLYIWGLLTVGVFYAVPVMQLVITYQNVLDVTGNQDLCYYNFWCAHPLGPLSDFNHVFSNISYILFGILFIGVCARRNHHHQLAVQADYKIDKYYGIPQHFGIFYAMGGSLIMEGLLSACYHICPNNSNYQFDTSFMYVISVLSMLKIYQTRHPDINASACAAYAALAFAVLLGVIGVLAGTLLFWIIFGFIHVISCLLLSGHIYYMGRWKCDLGLFKRFKAWCLSELGDPWGIFRPMYVDRMVLLLLGNAANWGLAIYGMIWTPRDFASYLLIIFLTNLLLYMAFYIIMKLRHGERLQLQSVVYLVLCLLGWSAAIVFYTKHTTTWELTPAHSRQFNQECILLHFYDTHDVWHFLSAGGMFFGFMVLLTLDDDRAQIPRERIPVF
;
A
#
# COMPACT_ATOMS: atom_id res chain seq x y z
N LYS A 1 46.28 11.29 -4.88
CA LYS A 1 45.65 11.46 -6.23
C LYS A 1 46.51 12.34 -7.15
N GLN A 2 47.03 13.48 -6.68
CA GLN A 2 47.97 14.31 -7.47
C GLN A 2 49.31 13.60 -7.74
N ASP A 3 49.84 12.86 -6.75
CA ASP A 3 51.16 12.20 -6.89
C ASP A 3 51.12 10.88 -7.69
N TYR A 4 49.93 10.27 -7.82
CA TYR A 4 49.73 8.98 -8.48
C TYR A 4 48.46 9.04 -9.35
N PRO A 5 48.51 9.70 -10.52
CA PRO A 5 47.33 9.92 -11.35
C PRO A 5 46.79 8.63 -11.99
N ASN A 6 47.67 7.66 -12.26
CA ASN A 6 47.33 6.34 -12.82
C ASN A 6 47.71 5.18 -11.88
N GLY A 7 48.09 5.49 -10.63
CA GLY A 7 48.57 4.51 -9.65
C GLY A 7 47.58 4.33 -8.51
N LEU A 8 47.63 3.17 -7.87
CA LEU A 8 46.91 2.87 -6.64
C LEU A 8 47.86 3.08 -5.45
N TYR A 9 47.40 3.80 -4.42
CA TYR A 9 48.12 3.90 -3.15
C TYR A 9 47.27 3.25 -2.07
N ILE A 10 47.82 2.25 -1.39
CA ILE A 10 47.14 1.48 -0.34
C ILE A 10 47.78 1.85 1.00
N VAL A 11 46.98 2.37 1.92
CA VAL A 11 47.41 2.63 3.31
C VAL A 11 46.80 1.56 4.19
N ILE A 12 47.65 0.76 4.83
CA ILE A 12 47.22 -0.21 5.83
C ILE A 12 47.39 0.45 7.20
N VAL A 13 46.28 0.80 7.84
CA VAL A 13 46.26 1.32 9.20
C VAL A 13 46.01 0.15 10.17
N MET A 14 46.94 -0.11 11.08
CA MET A 14 46.73 -1.07 12.16
C MET A 14 46.32 -0.34 13.44
N LEU A 15 45.19 -0.74 14.00
CA LEU A 15 44.68 -0.20 15.26
C LEU A 15 45.36 -0.89 16.45
N SER A 16 45.49 -0.15 17.55
CA SER A 16 46.19 -0.62 18.76
C SER A 16 45.37 -1.63 19.59
N ASN A 17 44.05 -1.65 19.42
CA ASN A 17 43.11 -2.53 20.11
C ASN A 17 42.10 -3.18 19.13
N ASP A 18 41.32 -4.14 19.64
CA ASP A 18 40.28 -4.85 18.86
C ASP A 18 38.88 -4.26 19.05
N GLU A 19 38.75 -3.18 19.82
CA GLU A 19 37.48 -2.56 20.16
C GLU A 19 36.63 -2.20 18.91
N PRO A 20 37.20 -1.67 17.82
CA PRO A 20 36.45 -1.45 16.57
C PRO A 20 35.93 -2.73 15.89
N CYS A 21 36.55 -3.89 16.18
CA CYS A 21 36.12 -5.18 15.67
C CYS A 21 35.09 -5.85 16.60
N SER A 22 35.34 -5.88 17.91
CA SER A 22 34.58 -6.67 18.89
C SER A 22 33.59 -5.88 19.75
N SER A 23 33.55 -4.54 19.63
CA SER A 23 32.78 -3.63 20.50
C SER A 23 33.14 -3.69 21.99
N TYR A 24 34.17 -4.45 22.38
CA TYR A 24 34.67 -4.55 23.74
C TYR A 24 36.18 -4.38 23.75
N TYR A 25 36.67 -3.53 24.65
CA TYR A 25 38.10 -3.36 24.84
C TYR A 25 38.71 -4.63 25.43
N GLN A 26 39.46 -5.38 24.62
CA GLN A 26 40.26 -6.50 25.09
C GLN A 26 41.70 -6.02 25.28
N HIS A 27 42.18 -5.97 26.53
CA HIS A 27 43.58 -5.69 26.82
C HIS A 27 44.43 -6.84 26.26
N VAL A 28 45.19 -6.57 25.21
CA VAL A 28 45.99 -7.61 24.56
C VAL A 28 47.40 -7.65 25.16
N TYR A 29 47.62 -8.59 26.06
CA TYR A 29 48.89 -8.80 26.77
C TYR A 29 49.97 -9.53 25.94
N ARG A 30 49.72 -9.85 24.66
CA ARG A 30 50.64 -10.62 23.80
C ARG A 30 51.03 -9.85 22.54
N THR A 31 52.29 -9.99 22.12
CA THR A 31 52.79 -9.48 20.84
C THR A 31 52.04 -10.17 19.68
N ARG A 32 51.28 -9.39 18.90
CA ARG A 32 50.54 -9.88 17.73
C ARG A 32 51.33 -9.58 16.46
N LYS A 33 51.53 -10.59 15.62
CA LYS A 33 52.03 -10.42 14.25
C LYS A 33 50.87 -10.74 13.31
N LYS A 34 50.55 -9.80 12.40
CA LYS A 34 49.57 -10.01 11.33
C LYS A 34 50.31 -10.02 9.99
N ASN A 35 50.09 -11.06 9.21
CA ASN A 35 50.56 -11.10 7.82
C ASN A 35 49.43 -10.53 6.95
N VAL A 36 49.71 -9.45 6.23
CA VAL A 36 48.76 -8.85 5.30
C VAL A 36 49.20 -9.18 3.88
N THR A 37 48.28 -9.73 3.09
CA THR A 37 48.47 -9.95 1.66
C THR A 37 47.55 -9.02 0.89
N LEU A 38 48.07 -8.44 -0.19
CA LEU A 38 47.32 -7.55 -1.06
C LEU A 38 47.14 -8.25 -2.40
N LEU A 39 45.89 -8.42 -2.80
CA LEU A 39 45.51 -8.98 -4.09
C LEU A 39 44.83 -7.89 -4.91
N ILE A 40 45.23 -7.75 -6.17
CA ILE A 40 44.62 -6.82 -7.12
C ILE A 40 43.95 -7.67 -8.18
N GLU A 41 42.63 -7.55 -8.27
CA GLU A 41 41.80 -8.27 -9.23
C GLU A 41 41.15 -7.29 -10.20
N GLU A 42 40.96 -7.73 -11.45
CA GLU A 42 40.22 -6.96 -12.43
C GLU A 42 38.72 -6.97 -12.08
N LYS A 43 38.08 -5.80 -12.13
CA LYS A 43 36.61 -5.69 -11.99
C LYS A 43 35.92 -6.10 -13.30
N ILE A 44 34.59 -6.27 -13.20
CA ILE A 44 33.66 -6.53 -14.31
C ILE A 44 33.96 -5.67 -15.56
N THR A 45 33.86 -6.28 -16.74
CA THR A 45 34.06 -5.58 -18.01
C THR A 45 32.92 -4.60 -18.32
N LYS A 46 33.17 -3.59 -19.15
CA LYS A 46 32.13 -2.63 -19.59
C LYS A 46 30.95 -3.31 -20.28
N SER A 47 31.20 -4.39 -21.04
CA SER A 47 30.17 -5.16 -21.72
C SER A 47 29.24 -5.88 -20.76
N GLU A 48 29.79 -6.52 -19.72
CA GLU A 48 29.00 -7.21 -18.70
C GLU A 48 28.21 -6.20 -17.85
N TYR A 49 28.82 -5.05 -17.52
CA TYR A 49 28.16 -3.96 -16.81
C TYR A 49 26.92 -3.46 -17.56
N LEU A 50 27.05 -3.19 -18.87
CA LEU A 50 25.93 -2.77 -19.71
C LEU A 50 24.90 -3.89 -19.87
N ALA A 51 25.34 -5.14 -20.05
CA ALA A 51 24.46 -6.29 -20.16
C ALA A 51 23.60 -6.46 -18.89
N ALA A 52 24.17 -6.27 -17.70
CA ALA A 52 23.45 -6.31 -16.44
C ALA A 52 22.36 -5.22 -16.36
N ILE A 53 22.70 -3.97 -16.66
CA ILE A 53 21.74 -2.85 -16.71
C ILE A 53 20.59 -3.17 -17.68
N PHE A 54 20.91 -3.57 -18.91
CA PHE A 54 19.88 -3.88 -19.91
C PHE A 54 19.06 -5.11 -19.54
N ALA A 55 19.63 -6.09 -18.84
CA ALA A 55 18.88 -7.22 -18.31
C ALA A 55 17.87 -6.79 -17.24
N GLY A 56 18.29 -5.94 -16.28
CA GLY A 56 17.40 -5.38 -15.26
C GLY A 56 16.27 -4.52 -15.85
N LEU A 57 16.58 -3.66 -16.83
CA LEU A 57 15.57 -2.90 -17.57
C LEU A 57 14.67 -3.80 -18.41
N GLY A 58 15.24 -4.84 -19.04
CA GLY A 58 14.52 -5.83 -19.84
C GLY A 58 13.51 -6.61 -19.01
N PHE A 59 13.87 -6.99 -17.77
CA PHE A 59 12.96 -7.59 -16.80
C PHE A 59 11.75 -6.68 -16.55
N CYS A 60 11.96 -5.39 -16.30
CA CYS A 60 10.86 -4.44 -16.09
C CYS A 60 10.04 -4.23 -17.38
N ALA A 61 10.72 -4.09 -18.53
CA ALA A 61 10.10 -3.86 -19.83
C ALA A 61 9.17 -5.01 -20.25
N PHE A 62 9.50 -6.26 -19.87
CA PHE A 62 8.63 -7.41 -20.11
C PHE A 62 7.22 -7.19 -19.53
N PHE A 63 7.10 -6.68 -18.30
CA PHE A 63 5.79 -6.40 -17.68
C PHE A 63 5.04 -5.30 -18.41
N TYR A 64 5.73 -4.26 -18.86
CA TYR A 64 5.13 -3.19 -19.66
C TYR A 64 4.58 -3.72 -20.97
N VAL A 65 5.37 -4.49 -21.71
CA VAL A 65 4.95 -5.09 -22.99
C VAL A 65 3.74 -5.99 -22.78
N VAL A 66 3.77 -6.89 -21.80
CA VAL A 66 2.63 -7.77 -21.47
C VAL A 66 1.39 -6.95 -21.11
N THR A 67 1.52 -5.93 -20.26
CA THR A 67 0.39 -5.09 -19.84
C THR A 67 -0.21 -4.30 -21.00
N ILE A 68 0.63 -3.73 -21.87
CA ILE A 68 0.19 -3.00 -23.07
C ILE A 68 -0.50 -3.96 -24.04
N LEU A 69 0.05 -5.15 -24.29
CA LEU A 69 -0.56 -6.16 -25.14
C LEU A 69 -1.95 -6.57 -24.61
N LEU A 70 -2.07 -6.83 -23.31
CA LEU A 70 -3.36 -7.13 -22.68
C LEU A 70 -4.34 -5.96 -22.79
N ALA A 71 -3.87 -4.72 -22.63
CA ALA A 71 -4.69 -3.53 -22.81
C ALA A 71 -5.18 -3.40 -24.26
N CYS A 72 -4.31 -3.56 -25.26
CA CYS A 72 -4.66 -3.55 -26.68
C CYS A 72 -5.67 -4.64 -27.04
N ILE A 73 -5.45 -5.88 -26.57
CA ILE A 73 -6.40 -6.99 -26.78
C ILE A 73 -7.77 -6.66 -26.15
N SER A 74 -7.78 -6.11 -24.93
CA SER A 74 -9.03 -5.71 -24.26
C SER A 74 -9.78 -4.62 -25.03
N TYR A 75 -9.06 -3.64 -25.58
CA TYR A 75 -9.62 -2.56 -26.38
C TYR A 75 -10.22 -3.08 -27.70
N ILE A 76 -9.47 -3.92 -28.42
CA ILE A 76 -9.94 -4.53 -29.68
C ILE A 76 -11.20 -5.36 -29.42
N ARG A 77 -11.22 -6.19 -28.37
CA ARG A 77 -12.41 -6.98 -27.99
C ARG A 77 -13.61 -6.11 -27.64
N ALA A 78 -13.41 -5.00 -26.93
CA ALA A 78 -14.48 -4.06 -26.61
C ALA A 78 -15.05 -3.41 -27.88
N LYS A 79 -14.19 -2.96 -28.80
CA LYS A 79 -14.58 -2.38 -30.08
C LYS A 79 -15.34 -3.37 -30.97
N HIS A 80 -14.94 -4.64 -30.99
CA HIS A 80 -15.64 -5.70 -31.75
C HIS A 80 -16.98 -6.12 -31.15
N LYS A 81 -17.24 -5.87 -29.86
CA LYS A 81 -18.56 -6.12 -29.25
C LYS A 81 -19.58 -5.01 -29.51
N GLN A 82 -19.12 -3.76 -29.70
CA GLN A 82 -19.99 -2.62 -30.01
C GLN A 82 -20.69 -2.57 -31.40
N PRO A 83 -20.34 -3.33 -32.47
CA PRO A 83 -20.97 -3.14 -33.78
C PRO A 83 -22.27 -3.93 -34.02
N ARG A 84 -22.83 -4.66 -33.04
CA ARG A 84 -23.99 -5.55 -33.30
C ARG A 84 -25.33 -5.11 -32.74
N GLU A 85 -25.38 -4.22 -31.75
CA GLU A 85 -26.65 -3.73 -31.19
C GLU A 85 -27.18 -2.47 -31.88
N ARG A 86 -26.32 -1.63 -32.49
CA ARG A 86 -26.78 -0.44 -33.23
C ARG A 86 -27.41 -0.75 -34.59
N SER A 87 -27.11 -1.90 -35.19
CA SER A 87 -27.63 -2.25 -36.53
C SER A 87 -29.07 -2.75 -36.53
N MET A 88 -29.63 -3.19 -35.38
CA MET A 88 -31.01 -3.72 -35.35
C MET A 88 -32.07 -2.69 -34.96
N LEU A 89 -31.67 -1.49 -34.51
CA LEU A 89 -32.59 -0.39 -34.21
C LEU A 89 -32.73 0.62 -35.38
N ASP A 90 -31.74 0.68 -36.28
CA ASP A 90 -31.75 1.61 -37.42
C ASP A 90 -32.52 1.04 -38.63
N ASP A 91 -32.56 -0.29 -38.80
CA ASP A 91 -33.29 -0.95 -39.91
C ASP A 91 -34.83 -0.99 -39.71
N SER A 92 -35.33 -0.60 -38.54
CA SER A 92 -36.79 -0.53 -38.27
C SER A 92 -37.41 0.86 -38.51
N ILE A 93 -36.62 1.87 -38.89
CA ILE A 93 -37.10 3.27 -38.99
C ILE A 93 -37.13 3.79 -40.44
N ILE A 94 -36.65 3.04 -41.43
CA ILE A 94 -36.65 3.50 -42.83
C ILE A 94 -37.60 2.63 -43.68
N GLY A 95 -38.89 2.95 -43.57
CA GLY A 95 -39.93 2.61 -44.53
C GLY A 95 -40.45 3.91 -45.18
N SER A 96 -40.43 3.93 -46.51
CA SER A 96 -40.54 5.05 -47.47
C SER A 96 -41.74 6.01 -47.34
N PRO A 97 -41.64 7.23 -47.92
CA PRO A 97 -42.66 8.29 -47.89
C PRO A 97 -43.68 8.14 -49.02
N ASP A 98 -44.94 8.52 -48.79
CA ASP A 98 -45.82 9.18 -49.78
C ASP A 98 -47.17 9.64 -49.13
N ASP A 99 -47.41 10.96 -49.23
CA ASP A 99 -48.66 11.67 -49.58
C ASP A 99 -49.96 11.64 -48.72
N ILE A 100 -50.30 12.81 -48.11
CA ILE A 100 -51.49 13.68 -48.39
C ILE A 100 -52.02 14.50 -47.17
N SER A 101 -52.07 15.83 -47.38
CA SER A 101 -52.95 16.89 -46.83
C SER A 101 -52.86 17.39 -45.37
N SER A 102 -52.51 18.68 -45.27
CA SER A 102 -52.71 19.64 -44.16
C SER A 102 -54.16 20.19 -44.13
N PRO A 103 -54.54 21.15 -43.24
CA PRO A 103 -53.98 21.59 -41.95
C PRO A 103 -55.07 21.77 -40.84
N VAL A 104 -54.70 22.21 -39.62
CA VAL A 104 -55.24 23.43 -38.95
C VAL A 104 -54.97 23.47 -37.42
N ALA A 105 -54.47 24.65 -37.01
CA ALA A 105 -54.57 25.37 -35.74
C ALA A 105 -53.71 24.98 -34.51
N SER A 106 -52.69 25.81 -34.27
CA SER A 106 -52.34 26.34 -32.94
C SER A 106 -53.35 27.45 -32.52
N PRO A 107 -53.44 27.84 -31.24
CA PRO A 107 -52.64 28.99 -30.84
C PRO A 107 -52.10 29.01 -29.39
N SER A 108 -51.04 29.81 -29.26
CA SER A 108 -50.36 30.33 -28.07
C SER A 108 -51.26 31.16 -27.15
N TYR A 109 -50.98 31.16 -25.83
CA TYR A 109 -51.50 32.16 -24.89
C TYR A 109 -50.44 32.58 -23.87
N GLY A 110 -50.31 33.89 -23.65
CA GLY A 110 -49.52 34.50 -22.59
C GLY A 110 -50.30 35.62 -21.89
N ILE A 111 -50.20 35.61 -20.56
CA ILE A 111 -50.33 36.70 -19.56
C ILE A 111 -51.73 37.32 -19.33
N ILE A 112 -52.24 37.19 -18.09
CA ILE A 112 -52.60 38.29 -17.15
C ILE A 112 -52.67 37.71 -15.71
N ARG A 113 -52.30 38.57 -14.75
CA ARG A 113 -52.10 38.39 -13.31
C ARG A 113 -53.36 38.72 -12.52
N GLU A 114 -53.69 37.94 -11.49
CA GLU A 114 -54.34 38.45 -10.26
C GLU A 114 -54.12 37.51 -9.07
N GLN A 115 -53.93 38.12 -7.90
CA GLN A 115 -53.58 37.49 -6.62
C GLN A 115 -54.82 36.88 -5.94
N ASN A 116 -54.66 35.74 -5.25
CA ASN A 116 -55.13 35.60 -3.86
C ASN A 116 -54.50 34.37 -3.17
N VAL A 117 -54.18 34.60 -1.90
CA VAL A 117 -53.54 33.73 -0.92
C VAL A 117 -54.47 32.58 -0.52
N ILE A 118 -53.94 31.37 -0.34
CA ILE A 118 -54.22 30.43 0.78
C ILE A 118 -53.10 29.38 0.80
N GLU A 119 -52.45 29.26 1.95
CA GLU A 119 -51.46 28.22 2.28
C GLU A 119 -52.09 26.83 2.29
N THR A 120 -51.40 25.83 1.75
CA THR A 120 -51.34 24.48 2.33
C THR A 120 -50.09 23.75 1.83
N LYS A 121 -49.44 23.05 2.76
CA LYS A 121 -48.20 22.27 2.63
C LYS A 121 -48.40 21.06 1.70
N ASP A 122 -47.44 20.76 0.81
CA ASP A 122 -46.75 19.45 0.74
C ASP A 122 -45.74 19.31 -0.43
N HIS A 123 -44.62 18.67 -0.10
CA HIS A 123 -43.59 18.00 -0.94
C HIS A 123 -42.89 18.74 -2.12
N PRO A 124 -41.56 19.03 -2.02
CA PRO A 124 -40.75 19.29 -3.20
C PRO A 124 -40.19 17.98 -3.79
N SER A 125 -40.59 17.70 -5.03
CA SER A 125 -39.93 16.76 -5.93
C SER A 125 -38.52 17.27 -6.28
N PRO A 126 -37.46 16.44 -6.32
CA PRO A 126 -36.13 16.94 -6.63
C PRO A 126 -35.95 17.08 -8.15
N LEU A 127 -36.08 18.32 -8.65
CA LEU A 127 -35.52 18.73 -9.94
C LEU A 127 -33.98 18.74 -9.90
N PRO A 128 -33.30 18.51 -11.04
CA PRO A 128 -31.85 18.36 -11.09
C PRO A 128 -31.17 19.71 -10.83
N ARG A 129 -30.45 19.81 -9.70
CA ARG A 129 -29.64 20.97 -9.38
C ARG A 129 -28.52 21.13 -10.41
N THR A 130 -28.52 22.31 -11.02
CA THR A 130 -27.51 22.86 -11.91
C THR A 130 -26.12 22.86 -11.27
N VAL A 131 -25.13 22.66 -12.14
CA VAL A 131 -23.70 22.59 -11.88
C VAL A 131 -23.23 23.87 -11.17
N SER A 132 -22.73 23.74 -9.95
CA SER A 132 -21.93 24.79 -9.30
C SER A 132 -20.65 24.16 -8.78
N ASP A 133 -19.52 24.66 -9.27
CA ASP A 133 -18.16 24.19 -9.01
C ASP A 133 -17.58 24.87 -7.76
N SER A 134 -18.22 24.66 -6.61
CA SER A 134 -17.69 25.18 -5.35
C SER A 134 -16.58 24.28 -4.80
N SER A 135 -15.44 24.88 -4.46
CA SER A 135 -14.43 24.28 -3.59
C SER A 135 -15.08 24.00 -2.25
N LEU A 136 -15.28 22.72 -1.94
CA LEU A 136 -15.81 22.26 -0.66
C LEU A 136 -14.60 21.98 0.23
N ASP A 137 -14.48 22.72 1.34
CA ASP A 137 -13.46 22.51 2.37
C ASP A 137 -13.78 21.24 3.19
N GLU A 138 -12.76 20.62 3.80
CA GLU A 138 -12.91 19.33 4.51
C GLU A 138 -13.95 19.37 5.63
N ASP A 139 -14.09 20.52 6.30
CA ASP A 139 -15.04 20.71 7.40
C ASP A 139 -16.49 20.88 6.91
N ASP A 140 -16.71 21.47 5.72
CA ASP A 140 -18.04 21.55 5.08
C ASP A 140 -18.54 20.17 4.62
N ILE A 141 -17.63 19.19 4.50
CA ILE A 141 -17.95 17.81 4.16
C ILE A 141 -18.41 17.00 5.38
N ASP A 142 -18.07 17.42 6.60
CA ASP A 142 -18.42 16.75 7.85
C ASP A 142 -19.72 17.28 8.50
N MET A 143 -20.30 18.35 7.95
CA MET A 143 -21.56 18.97 8.41
C MET A 143 -22.83 18.13 8.15
N LEU A 144 -22.70 16.84 7.88
CA LEU A 144 -23.80 15.88 7.75
C LEU A 144 -24.02 15.14 9.08
N THR A 145 -24.33 15.87 10.15
CA THR A 145 -24.85 15.30 11.40
C THR A 145 -26.11 14.46 11.16
N ASP A 146 -26.89 14.78 10.12
CA ASP A 146 -28.05 14.00 9.65
C ASP A 146 -27.68 12.64 9.03
N ALA A 147 -26.47 12.50 8.46
CA ALA A 147 -25.97 11.20 8.00
C ALA A 147 -25.52 10.32 9.16
N GLU A 148 -25.20 10.89 10.33
CA GLU A 148 -24.85 10.11 11.52
C GLU A 148 -26.07 9.57 12.25
N SER A 149 -27.16 10.34 12.32
CA SER A 149 -28.44 9.90 12.90
C SER A 149 -29.10 8.80 12.06
N GLU A 150 -29.04 8.88 10.73
CA GLU A 150 -29.50 7.80 9.85
C GLU A 150 -28.59 6.55 9.90
N LYS A 151 -27.28 6.69 10.10
CA LYS A 151 -26.36 5.54 10.26
C LYS A 151 -26.78 4.65 11.44
N GLU A 152 -27.32 5.20 12.52
CA GLU A 152 -27.73 4.41 13.69
C GLU A 152 -28.98 3.55 13.43
N ILE A 153 -29.92 4.02 12.60
CA ILE A 153 -31.19 3.32 12.32
C ILE A 153 -30.94 2.05 11.50
N TYR A 154 -30.08 2.09 10.48
CA TYR A 154 -29.82 0.95 9.59
C TYR A 154 -28.74 -0.01 10.15
N ARG A 155 -27.93 0.45 11.11
CA ARG A 155 -26.97 -0.38 11.87
C ARG A 155 -27.61 -1.36 12.85
N THR A 156 -28.94 -1.45 12.91
CA THR A 156 -29.65 -2.49 13.68
C THR A 156 -29.96 -3.73 12.86
N LYS A 157 -29.80 -3.71 11.53
CA LYS A 157 -30.00 -4.90 10.67
C LYS A 157 -28.94 -5.97 10.94
N ALA A 158 -29.36 -7.23 11.03
CA ALA A 158 -28.48 -8.40 11.21
C ALA A 158 -27.63 -8.70 9.96
N PHE A 159 -28.14 -8.35 8.77
CA PHE A 159 -27.41 -8.43 7.50
C PHE A 159 -27.32 -7.05 6.88
N LEU A 160 -26.11 -6.67 6.46
CA LEU A 160 -25.82 -5.35 5.91
C LEU A 160 -25.34 -5.50 4.46
N TYR A 161 -25.84 -4.63 3.58
CA TYR A 161 -25.46 -4.59 2.18
C TYR A 161 -24.69 -3.31 1.87
N VAL A 162 -23.92 -3.31 0.78
CA VAL A 162 -23.11 -2.14 0.38
C VAL A 162 -23.99 -0.91 0.15
N SER A 163 -25.24 -1.09 -0.30
CA SER A 163 -26.22 0.00 -0.42
C SER A 163 -26.55 0.68 0.91
N ASP A 164 -26.50 -0.03 2.04
CA ASP A 164 -26.74 0.54 3.36
C ASP A 164 -25.57 1.45 3.81
N LEU A 165 -24.36 1.20 3.29
CA LEU A 165 -23.10 1.88 3.63
C LEU A 165 -22.53 2.79 2.54
N ALA A 166 -23.19 2.95 1.39
CA ALA A 166 -22.73 3.76 0.26
C ALA A 166 -23.71 4.90 -0.01
N ARG A 167 -23.94 5.74 1.01
CA ARG A 167 -24.90 6.85 0.98
C ARG A 167 -24.26 8.20 0.69
N LYS A 168 -22.95 8.35 0.94
CA LYS A 168 -22.25 9.60 0.61
C LYS A 168 -22.27 9.85 -0.89
N ASP A 169 -22.35 11.12 -1.28
CA ASP A 169 -22.22 11.53 -2.68
C ASP A 169 -20.86 11.04 -3.22
N MET A 170 -20.88 10.37 -4.38
CA MET A 170 -19.68 9.84 -5.01
C MET A 170 -18.65 10.92 -5.34
N ARG A 171 -19.09 12.16 -5.60
CA ARG A 171 -18.18 13.29 -5.83
C ARG A 171 -17.36 13.60 -4.58
N VAL A 172 -18.00 13.58 -3.42
CA VAL A 172 -17.35 13.76 -2.12
C VAL A 172 -16.38 12.62 -1.86
N LEU A 173 -16.82 11.39 -2.15
CA LEU A 173 -16.02 10.18 -1.97
C LEU A 173 -14.76 10.18 -2.84
N LYS A 174 -14.88 10.65 -4.09
CA LYS A 174 -13.76 10.86 -5.02
C LYS A 174 -12.79 11.90 -4.50
N LYS A 175 -13.27 13.07 -4.05
CA LYS A 175 -12.43 14.13 -3.46
C LYS A 175 -11.67 13.61 -2.23
N LYS A 176 -12.37 12.94 -1.29
CA LYS A 176 -11.77 12.30 -0.11
C LYS A 176 -10.70 11.27 -0.48
N SER A 177 -10.92 10.47 -1.52
CA SER A 177 -9.93 9.51 -2.00
C SER A 177 -8.69 10.18 -2.60
N GLN A 178 -8.84 11.31 -3.30
CA GLN A 178 -7.71 12.05 -3.88
C GLN A 178 -6.79 12.68 -2.83
N LEU A 179 -7.29 12.96 -1.62
CA LEU A 179 -6.47 13.48 -0.53
C LEU A 179 -5.37 12.50 -0.09
N TYR A 180 -5.52 11.19 -0.33
CA TYR A 180 -4.47 10.22 -0.05
C TYR A 180 -3.21 10.45 -0.89
N ILE A 181 -3.35 10.70 -2.21
CA ILE A 181 -2.17 10.92 -3.06
C ILE A 181 -1.51 12.26 -2.74
N TRP A 182 -2.28 13.31 -2.46
CA TRP A 182 -1.72 14.59 -2.03
C TRP A 182 -1.01 14.50 -0.69
N GLY A 183 -1.62 13.83 0.30
CA GLY A 183 -0.97 13.55 1.58
C GLY A 183 0.32 12.76 1.43
N LEU A 184 0.32 11.76 0.55
CA LEU A 184 1.52 10.97 0.25
C LEU A 184 2.63 11.83 -0.36
N LEU A 185 2.32 12.69 -1.34
CA LEU A 185 3.30 13.56 -1.98
C LEU A 185 3.90 14.53 -0.96
N THR A 186 3.09 15.12 -0.09
CA THR A 186 3.58 15.99 0.99
C THR A 186 4.52 15.22 1.91
N VAL A 187 4.09 14.09 2.47
CA VAL A 187 4.94 13.27 3.35
C VAL A 187 6.21 12.82 2.64
N GLY A 188 6.11 12.37 1.38
CA GLY A 188 7.23 11.91 0.59
C GLY A 188 8.27 12.99 0.30
N VAL A 189 7.86 14.21 -0.04
CA VAL A 189 8.79 15.32 -0.30
C VAL A 189 9.50 15.75 0.99
N PHE A 190 8.75 15.99 2.07
CA PHE A 190 9.34 16.40 3.34
C PHE A 190 10.23 15.32 3.97
N TYR A 191 9.98 14.06 3.65
CA TYR A 191 10.83 12.95 4.07
C TYR A 191 12.06 12.79 3.16
N ALA A 192 11.92 12.86 1.84
CA ALA A 192 13.02 12.61 0.90
C ALA A 192 14.10 13.70 0.89
N VAL A 193 13.72 14.97 1.07
CA VAL A 193 14.69 16.09 1.06
C VAL A 193 15.80 15.93 2.13
N PRO A 194 15.48 15.74 3.42
CA PRO A 194 16.53 15.56 4.44
C PRO A 194 17.31 14.25 4.24
N VAL A 195 16.66 13.19 3.75
CA VAL A 195 17.31 11.91 3.43
C VAL A 195 18.41 12.11 2.39
N MET A 196 18.07 12.75 1.27
CA MET A 196 19.03 13.03 0.19
C MET A 196 20.20 13.88 0.69
N GLN A 197 19.93 14.92 1.50
CA GLN A 197 20.98 15.74 2.09
C GLN A 197 21.92 14.91 2.98
N LEU A 198 21.36 14.01 3.80
CA LEU A 198 22.14 13.19 4.73
C LEU A 198 23.04 12.19 3.98
N VAL A 199 22.50 11.45 3.01
CA VAL A 199 23.25 10.41 2.30
C VAL A 199 24.35 11.00 1.40
N ILE A 200 24.10 12.14 0.77
CA ILE A 200 25.13 12.89 0.02
C ILE A 200 26.24 13.34 0.97
N THR A 201 25.88 13.81 2.17
CA THR A 201 26.88 14.21 3.17
C THR A 201 27.75 13.03 3.60
N TYR A 202 27.15 11.87 3.88
CA TYR A 202 27.91 10.67 4.24
C TYR A 202 28.80 10.18 3.10
N GLN A 203 28.31 10.17 1.86
CA GLN A 203 29.12 9.79 0.70
C GLN A 203 30.34 10.72 0.55
N ASN A 204 30.15 12.04 0.70
CA ASN A 204 31.26 12.99 0.67
C ASN A 204 32.27 12.76 1.79
N VAL A 205 31.81 12.46 3.01
CA VAL A 205 32.71 12.15 4.13
C VAL A 205 33.48 10.87 3.86
N LEU A 206 32.84 9.83 3.32
CA LEU A 206 33.50 8.59 2.92
C LEU A 206 34.59 8.86 1.87
N ASP A 207 34.28 9.65 0.84
CA ASP A 207 35.21 9.95 -0.24
C ASP A 207 36.40 10.82 0.20
N VAL A 208 36.17 11.78 1.10
CA VAL A 208 37.23 12.67 1.62
C VAL A 208 38.10 11.98 2.66
N THR A 209 37.50 11.23 3.58
CA THR A 209 38.24 10.56 4.67
C THR A 209 38.85 9.24 4.24
N GLY A 210 38.30 8.60 3.21
CA GLY A 210 38.62 7.21 2.84
C GLY A 210 38.14 6.18 3.84
N ASN A 211 37.30 6.56 4.82
CA ASN A 211 36.83 5.65 5.86
C ASN A 211 35.68 4.77 5.35
N GLN A 212 36.02 3.57 4.89
CA GLN A 212 35.07 2.56 4.40
C GLN A 212 34.25 1.88 5.51
N ASP A 213 34.48 2.21 6.78
CA ASP A 213 33.70 1.67 7.91
C ASP A 213 32.41 2.48 8.17
N LEU A 214 32.23 3.61 7.46
CA LEU A 214 31.02 4.46 7.58
C LEU A 214 29.79 3.84 6.92
N CYS A 215 29.98 3.17 5.78
CA CYS A 215 28.90 2.60 4.97
C CYS A 215 29.08 1.08 4.84
N TYR A 216 28.00 0.33 5.06
CA TYR A 216 28.00 -1.12 5.16
C TYR A 216 27.72 -1.76 3.79
N TYR A 217 28.73 -1.76 2.91
CA TYR A 217 28.60 -2.37 1.58
C TYR A 217 28.96 -3.85 1.56
N ASN A 218 28.36 -4.57 0.62
CA ASN A 218 28.90 -5.83 0.14
C ASN A 218 30.09 -5.54 -0.79
N PHE A 219 31.28 -5.33 -0.22
CA PHE A 219 32.46 -4.90 -0.98
C PHE A 219 32.87 -5.87 -2.10
N TRP A 220 32.48 -7.13 -2.03
CA TRP A 220 32.77 -8.15 -3.06
C TRP A 220 31.89 -8.01 -4.29
N CYS A 221 30.71 -7.39 -4.15
CA CYS A 221 29.77 -7.13 -5.24
C CYS A 221 29.44 -5.64 -5.40
N ALA A 222 30.28 -4.73 -4.87
CA ALA A 222 30.05 -3.29 -4.99
C ALA A 222 30.65 -2.74 -6.30
N HIS A 223 29.79 -2.26 -7.19
CA HIS A 223 30.18 -1.72 -8.49
C HIS A 223 29.98 -0.20 -8.54
N PRO A 224 31.05 0.61 -8.66
CA PRO A 224 30.93 2.06 -8.64
C PRO A 224 30.50 2.63 -10.00
N LEU A 225 29.73 3.71 -9.99
CA LEU A 225 29.41 4.54 -11.16
C LEU A 225 29.41 6.03 -10.79
N GLY A 226 30.36 6.78 -11.35
CA GLY A 226 30.49 8.20 -11.05
C GLY A 226 30.75 8.44 -9.55
N PRO A 227 29.89 9.23 -8.84
CA PRO A 227 30.04 9.49 -7.41
C PRO A 227 29.47 8.37 -6.51
N LEU A 228 28.80 7.37 -7.07
CA LEU A 228 28.20 6.27 -6.31
C LEU A 228 29.19 5.12 -6.18
N SER A 229 29.50 4.74 -4.93
CA SER A 229 30.40 3.62 -4.65
C SER A 229 29.75 2.25 -4.90
N ASP A 230 28.43 2.17 -4.75
CA ASP A 230 27.65 0.93 -4.80
C ASP A 230 26.43 1.06 -5.72
N PHE A 231 26.68 1.27 -7.01
CA PHE A 231 25.62 1.61 -7.98
C PHE A 231 24.65 0.46 -8.26
N ASN A 232 25.08 -0.80 -8.21
CA ASN A 232 24.20 -1.94 -8.48
C ASN A 232 23.03 -2.02 -7.47
N HIS A 233 23.31 -1.86 -6.18
CA HIS A 233 22.31 -1.82 -5.11
C HIS A 233 21.36 -0.60 -5.18
N VAL A 234 21.88 0.54 -5.64
CA VAL A 234 21.05 1.71 -5.96
C VAL A 234 20.18 1.45 -7.19
N PHE A 235 20.73 0.80 -8.21
CA PHE A 235 20.07 0.58 -9.50
C PHE A 235 18.96 -0.47 -9.43
N SER A 236 19.13 -1.56 -8.68
CA SER A 236 18.13 -2.64 -8.57
C SER A 236 16.75 -2.15 -8.08
N ASN A 237 16.73 -1.05 -7.31
CA ASN A 237 15.54 -0.35 -6.86
C ASN A 237 14.71 0.34 -7.97
N ILE A 238 15.25 0.48 -9.19
CA ILE A 238 14.52 1.04 -10.34
C ILE A 238 13.24 0.26 -10.65
N SER A 239 13.22 -1.03 -10.30
CA SER A 239 12.07 -1.92 -10.52
C SER A 239 10.83 -1.47 -9.76
N TYR A 240 10.96 -1.01 -8.51
CA TYR A 240 9.85 -0.45 -7.74
C TYR A 240 9.29 0.83 -8.40
N ILE A 241 10.17 1.71 -8.87
CA ILE A 241 9.78 2.96 -9.56
C ILE A 241 8.99 2.63 -10.84
N LEU A 242 9.54 1.77 -11.69
CA LEU A 242 8.91 1.40 -12.96
C LEU A 242 7.58 0.67 -12.72
N PHE A 243 7.50 -0.28 -11.79
CA PHE A 243 6.24 -0.95 -11.49
C PHE A 243 5.20 -0.04 -10.84
N GLY A 244 5.62 0.94 -10.02
CA GLY A 244 4.73 1.98 -9.50
C GLY A 244 4.13 2.83 -10.61
N ILE A 245 4.94 3.28 -11.58
CA ILE A 245 4.49 4.01 -12.77
C ILE A 245 3.54 3.14 -13.61
N LEU A 246 3.89 1.88 -13.86
CA LEU A 246 3.06 0.94 -14.60
C LEU A 246 1.69 0.78 -13.93
N PHE A 247 1.66 0.57 -12.62
CA PHE A 247 0.42 0.42 -11.85
C PHE A 247 -0.45 1.68 -11.91
N ILE A 248 0.14 2.88 -11.73
CA ILE A 248 -0.58 4.15 -11.90
C ILE A 248 -1.19 4.25 -13.31
N GLY A 249 -0.44 3.86 -14.35
CA GLY A 249 -0.93 3.82 -15.73
C GLY A 249 -2.14 2.88 -15.91
N VAL A 250 -2.09 1.69 -15.32
CA VAL A 250 -3.22 0.74 -15.31
C VAL A 250 -4.44 1.33 -14.59
N CYS A 251 -4.24 1.94 -13.41
CA CYS A 251 -5.30 2.61 -12.65
C CYS A 251 -5.89 3.80 -13.42
N ALA A 252 -5.06 4.60 -14.10
CA ALA A 252 -5.48 5.73 -14.93
C ALA A 252 -6.35 5.27 -16.10
N ARG A 253 -5.92 4.22 -16.82
CA ARG A 253 -6.73 3.62 -17.89
C ARG A 253 -8.08 3.13 -17.37
N ARG A 254 -8.10 2.45 -16.23
CA ARG A 254 -9.33 1.93 -15.62
C ARG A 254 -10.26 3.04 -15.12
N ASN A 255 -9.71 4.08 -14.51
CA ASN A 255 -10.46 5.28 -14.10
C ASN A 255 -11.07 5.99 -15.31
N HIS A 256 -10.33 6.12 -16.41
CA HIS A 256 -10.85 6.70 -17.65
C HIS A 256 -12.01 5.89 -18.23
N HIS A 257 -11.88 4.56 -18.32
CA HIS A 257 -12.98 3.70 -18.76
C HIS A 257 -14.21 3.77 -17.84
N HIS A 258 -14.01 3.82 -16.52
CA HIS A 258 -15.10 4.02 -15.57
C HIS A 258 -15.80 5.36 -15.80
N GLN A 259 -15.05 6.45 -15.96
CA GLN A 259 -15.62 7.77 -16.21
C GLN A 259 -16.44 7.82 -17.51
N LEU A 260 -15.97 7.19 -18.59
CA LEU A 260 -16.74 7.07 -19.83
C LEU A 260 -18.04 6.28 -19.63
N ALA A 261 -18.00 5.18 -18.86
CA ALA A 261 -19.19 4.40 -18.55
C ALA A 261 -20.21 5.20 -17.73
N VAL A 262 -19.75 5.96 -16.73
CA VAL A 262 -20.59 6.83 -15.90
C VAL A 262 -21.17 8.00 -16.69
N GLN A 263 -20.43 8.55 -17.65
CA GLN A 263 -20.95 9.58 -18.56
C GLN A 263 -22.05 9.03 -19.48
N ALA A 264 -21.94 7.77 -19.90
CA ALA A 264 -22.98 7.11 -20.68
C ALA A 264 -24.22 6.76 -19.84
N ASP A 265 -24.02 6.25 -18.61
CA ASP A 265 -25.09 5.98 -17.65
C ASP A 265 -24.65 6.27 -16.20
N TYR A 266 -25.18 7.34 -15.63
CA TYR A 266 -24.89 7.74 -14.26
C TYR A 266 -25.35 6.70 -13.21
N LYS A 267 -26.29 5.81 -13.57
CA LYS A 267 -26.80 4.77 -12.66
C LYS A 267 -25.72 3.75 -12.30
N ILE A 268 -24.74 3.53 -13.17
CA ILE A 268 -23.62 2.62 -12.93
C ILE A 268 -22.88 3.01 -11.66
N ASP A 269 -22.59 4.30 -11.48
CA ASP A 269 -21.87 4.80 -10.31
C ASP A 269 -22.73 4.85 -9.04
N LYS A 270 -24.06 4.95 -9.18
CA LYS A 270 -24.97 5.11 -8.05
C LYS A 270 -25.49 3.79 -7.49
N TYR A 271 -25.84 2.84 -8.36
CA TYR A 271 -26.61 1.64 -7.96
C TYR A 271 -25.85 0.32 -8.15
N TYR A 272 -24.79 0.30 -8.97
CA TYR A 272 -24.10 -0.92 -9.33
C TYR A 272 -22.68 -0.98 -8.77
N GLY A 273 -22.25 -2.22 -8.50
CA GLY A 273 -20.90 -2.55 -8.06
C GLY A 273 -20.44 -1.84 -6.80
N ILE A 274 -19.16 -2.00 -6.51
CA ILE A 274 -18.51 -1.36 -5.38
C ILE A 274 -18.09 0.07 -5.77
N PRO A 275 -18.36 1.10 -4.95
CA PRO A 275 -17.85 2.45 -5.16
C PRO A 275 -16.36 2.47 -5.50
N GLN A 276 -15.99 3.14 -6.61
CA GLN A 276 -14.62 3.14 -7.09
C GLN A 276 -13.82 4.30 -6.46
N HIS A 277 -12.77 3.95 -5.71
CA HIS A 277 -11.87 4.90 -5.07
C HIS A 277 -10.49 4.89 -5.76
N PHE A 278 -10.37 5.57 -6.90
CA PHE A 278 -9.09 5.56 -7.64
C PHE A 278 -7.96 6.33 -6.93
N GLY A 279 -8.28 7.29 -6.05
CA GLY A 279 -7.27 8.11 -5.35
C GLY A 279 -6.34 7.32 -4.44
N ILE A 280 -6.87 6.32 -3.72
CA ILE A 280 -6.03 5.45 -2.86
C ILE A 280 -5.17 4.50 -3.72
N PHE A 281 -5.66 4.04 -4.87
CA PHE A 281 -4.83 3.25 -5.79
C PHE A 281 -3.68 4.08 -6.38
N TYR A 282 -3.92 5.35 -6.72
CA TYR A 282 -2.83 6.25 -7.11
C TYR A 282 -1.84 6.44 -5.97
N ALA A 283 -2.31 6.58 -4.73
CA ALA A 283 -1.43 6.64 -3.55
C ALA A 283 -0.61 5.36 -3.38
N MET A 284 -1.19 4.16 -3.56
CA MET A 284 -0.46 2.89 -3.50
C MET A 284 0.66 2.82 -4.57
N GLY A 285 0.36 3.19 -5.81
CA GLY A 285 1.36 3.27 -6.87
C GLY A 285 2.45 4.31 -6.60
N GLY A 286 2.05 5.48 -6.10
CA GLY A 286 2.98 6.54 -5.68
C GLY A 286 3.87 6.11 -4.52
N SER A 287 3.35 5.32 -3.58
CA SER A 287 4.13 4.85 -2.44
C SER A 287 5.18 3.83 -2.86
N LEU A 288 4.91 3.05 -3.91
CA LEU A 288 5.89 2.14 -4.51
C LEU A 288 7.01 2.90 -5.25
N ILE A 289 6.69 4.04 -5.88
CA ILE A 289 7.71 4.92 -6.47
C ILE A 289 8.59 5.51 -5.38
N MET A 290 7.99 6.03 -4.31
CA MET A 290 8.72 6.61 -3.19
C MET A 290 9.56 5.58 -2.44
N GLU A 291 9.06 4.35 -2.30
CA GLU A 291 9.82 3.20 -1.79
C GLU A 291 11.10 2.99 -2.62
N GLY A 292 10.97 2.88 -3.94
CA GLY A 292 12.15 2.72 -4.81
C GLY A 292 13.13 3.88 -4.74
N LEU A 293 12.64 5.12 -4.59
CA LEU A 293 13.51 6.29 -4.43
C LEU A 293 14.26 6.27 -3.09
N LEU A 294 13.57 6.04 -1.98
CA LEU A 294 14.15 6.13 -0.64
C LEU A 294 14.99 4.89 -0.28
N SER A 295 14.60 3.71 -0.77
CA SER A 295 15.43 2.51 -0.71
C SER A 295 16.73 2.70 -1.49
N ALA A 296 16.66 3.26 -2.70
CA ALA A 296 17.86 3.62 -3.46
C ALA A 296 18.75 4.61 -2.69
N CYS A 297 18.16 5.58 -1.98
CA CYS A 297 18.92 6.51 -1.12
C CYS A 297 19.64 5.80 0.03
N TYR A 298 19.00 4.83 0.68
CA TYR A 298 19.61 4.03 1.73
C TYR A 298 20.87 3.31 1.22
N HIS A 299 20.79 2.70 0.05
CA HIS A 299 21.91 1.97 -0.57
C HIS A 299 23.05 2.88 -1.06
N ILE A 300 22.87 4.21 -1.10
CA ILE A 300 23.99 5.14 -1.34
C ILE A 300 25.01 5.09 -0.19
N CYS A 301 24.57 4.90 1.05
CA CYS A 301 25.44 4.68 2.20
C CYS A 301 24.63 4.01 3.32
N PRO A 302 24.55 2.67 3.33
CA PRO A 302 23.76 1.93 4.30
C PRO A 302 24.42 1.98 5.68
N ASN A 303 23.67 2.42 6.68
CA ASN A 303 24.11 2.45 8.07
C ASN A 303 22.90 2.41 9.05
N ASN A 304 23.19 2.33 10.36
CA ASN A 304 22.20 2.26 11.43
C ASN A 304 21.35 3.53 11.63
N SER A 305 21.73 4.66 11.04
CA SER A 305 21.04 5.94 11.14
C SER A 305 20.11 6.17 9.95
N ASN A 306 20.35 5.45 8.85
CA ASN A 306 19.70 5.64 7.56
C ASN A 306 18.73 4.49 7.21
N TYR A 307 18.76 3.38 7.94
CA TYR A 307 17.98 2.18 7.60
C TYR A 307 16.46 2.43 7.55
N GLN A 308 15.95 3.40 8.31
CA GLN A 308 14.53 3.73 8.34
C GLN A 308 14.01 4.25 7.01
N PHE A 309 14.88 4.74 6.13
CA PHE A 309 14.50 5.29 4.83
C PHE A 309 13.91 4.20 3.92
N ASP A 310 14.44 2.99 4.04
CA ASP A 310 13.98 1.80 3.34
C ASP A 310 12.67 1.26 3.94
N THR A 311 12.57 1.18 5.28
CA THR A 311 11.42 0.54 5.93
C THR A 311 10.14 1.41 5.98
N SER A 312 10.27 2.74 6.01
CA SER A 312 9.13 3.63 6.29
C SER A 312 8.05 3.58 5.21
N PHE A 313 8.43 3.52 3.93
CA PHE A 313 7.46 3.45 2.83
C PHE A 313 6.87 2.05 2.65
N MET A 314 7.55 1.00 3.07
CA MET A 314 6.96 -0.33 3.24
C MET A 314 5.78 -0.31 4.23
N TYR A 315 5.87 0.46 5.33
CA TYR A 315 4.72 0.66 6.25
C TYR A 315 3.58 1.38 5.56
N VAL A 316 3.88 2.45 4.83
CA VAL A 316 2.88 3.24 4.10
C VAL A 316 2.15 2.34 3.10
N ILE A 317 2.87 1.56 2.30
CA ILE A 317 2.29 0.63 1.34
C ILE A 317 1.39 -0.41 2.05
N SER A 318 1.85 -0.96 3.16
CA SER A 318 1.10 -1.97 3.93
C SER A 318 -0.22 -1.39 4.48
N VAL A 319 -0.17 -0.21 5.09
CA VAL A 319 -1.34 0.47 5.64
C VAL A 319 -2.30 0.93 4.55
N LEU A 320 -1.81 1.51 3.45
CA LEU A 320 -2.66 1.89 2.32
C LEU A 320 -3.36 0.67 1.70
N SER A 321 -2.66 -0.47 1.61
CA SER A 321 -3.23 -1.72 1.12
C SER A 321 -4.31 -2.26 2.06
N MET A 322 -4.07 -2.27 3.38
CA MET A 322 -5.07 -2.66 4.38
C MET A 322 -6.30 -1.74 4.35
N LEU A 323 -6.08 -0.43 4.28
CA LEU A 323 -7.16 0.55 4.13
C LEU A 323 -7.94 0.26 2.85
N LYS A 324 -7.27 0.06 1.70
CA LYS A 324 -7.97 -0.25 0.44
C LYS A 324 -8.85 -1.49 0.55
N ILE A 325 -8.39 -2.56 1.20
CA ILE A 325 -9.19 -3.77 1.44
C ILE A 325 -10.43 -3.40 2.25
N TYR A 326 -10.26 -2.67 3.36
CA TYR A 326 -11.36 -2.27 4.24
C TYR A 326 -12.41 -1.40 3.53
N GLN A 327 -11.95 -0.40 2.78
CA GLN A 327 -12.81 0.53 2.01
C GLN A 327 -13.69 -0.19 0.99
N THR A 328 -13.30 -1.39 0.53
CA THR A 328 -14.00 -2.12 -0.53
C THR A 328 -15.39 -2.59 -0.09
N ARG A 329 -15.60 -2.88 1.19
CA ARG A 329 -16.93 -3.24 1.73
C ARG A 329 -17.51 -2.20 2.69
N HIS A 330 -16.74 -1.18 3.04
CA HIS A 330 -17.13 -0.13 3.98
C HIS A 330 -16.90 1.28 3.42
N PRO A 331 -17.44 1.64 2.24
CA PRO A 331 -17.06 2.87 1.53
C PRO A 331 -17.29 4.17 2.32
N ASP A 332 -18.28 4.22 3.22
CA ASP A 332 -18.57 5.42 4.02
C ASP A 332 -17.84 5.50 5.37
N ILE A 333 -17.25 4.41 5.88
CA ILE A 333 -16.58 4.31 7.20
C ILE A 333 -15.05 4.34 7.01
N ASN A 334 -14.58 5.22 6.14
CA ASN A 334 -13.16 5.32 5.84
C ASN A 334 -12.48 6.24 6.85
N ALA A 335 -11.31 5.84 7.36
CA ALA A 335 -10.41 6.75 8.06
C ALA A 335 -10.08 7.94 7.15
N SER A 336 -9.98 9.14 7.70
CA SER A 336 -9.50 10.30 6.92
C SER A 336 -8.04 10.09 6.52
N ALA A 337 -7.63 10.67 5.38
CA ALA A 337 -6.23 10.60 4.94
C ALA A 337 -5.29 11.16 6.02
N CYS A 338 -5.67 12.27 6.65
CA CYS A 338 -4.93 12.86 7.77
C CYS A 338 -4.75 11.88 8.93
N ALA A 339 -5.83 11.22 9.39
CA ALA A 339 -5.73 10.24 10.48
C ALA A 339 -4.85 9.04 10.11
N ALA A 340 -4.94 8.54 8.87
CA ALA A 340 -4.11 7.45 8.40
C ALA A 340 -2.61 7.81 8.39
N TYR A 341 -2.24 8.98 7.85
CA TYR A 341 -0.85 9.43 7.83
C TYR A 341 -0.34 9.82 9.23
N ALA A 342 -1.20 10.34 10.11
CA ALA A 342 -0.84 10.58 11.51
C ALA A 342 -0.53 9.27 12.26
N ALA A 343 -1.34 8.22 12.06
CA ALA A 343 -1.08 6.90 12.63
C ALA A 343 0.24 6.30 12.09
N LEU A 344 0.53 6.48 10.81
CA LEU A 344 1.81 6.10 10.20
C LEU A 344 2.99 6.88 10.79
N ALA A 345 2.86 8.20 10.96
CA ALA A 345 3.89 9.02 11.60
C ALA A 345 4.18 8.57 13.04
N PHE A 346 3.14 8.21 13.80
CA PHE A 346 3.29 7.62 15.12
C PHE A 346 4.00 6.26 15.09
N ALA A 347 3.67 5.39 14.11
CA ALA A 347 4.35 4.12 13.92
C ALA A 347 5.84 4.28 13.58
N VAL A 348 6.19 5.24 12.71
CA VAL A 348 7.58 5.59 12.38
C VAL A 348 8.32 6.11 13.62
N LEU A 349 7.68 6.97 14.42
CA LEU A 349 8.25 7.46 15.68
C LEU A 349 8.52 6.33 16.68
N LEU A 350 7.58 5.39 16.83
CA LEU A 350 7.81 4.17 17.63
C LEU A 350 8.99 3.36 17.08
N GLY A 351 9.14 3.28 15.76
CA GLY A 351 10.29 2.70 15.07
C GLY A 351 11.62 3.29 15.55
N VAL A 352 11.72 4.62 15.54
CA VAL A 352 12.91 5.37 16.00
C VAL A 352 13.20 5.10 17.47
N ILE A 353 12.19 5.20 18.33
CA ILE A 353 12.34 4.99 19.78
C ILE A 353 12.78 3.55 20.06
N GLY A 354 12.20 2.57 19.36
CA GLY A 354 12.53 1.16 19.55
C GLY A 354 13.97 0.83 19.18
N VAL A 355 14.52 1.45 18.13
CA VAL A 355 15.91 1.21 17.74
C VAL A 355 16.92 1.99 18.61
N LEU A 356 16.59 3.22 19.03
CA LEU A 356 17.50 4.03 19.85
C LEU A 356 17.44 3.68 21.36
N ALA A 357 16.26 3.29 21.86
CA ALA A 357 15.97 3.17 23.29
C ALA A 357 15.21 1.87 23.63
N GLY A 358 15.50 0.78 22.90
CA GLY A 358 14.89 -0.57 23.02
C GLY A 358 15.11 -1.28 24.37
N THR A 359 14.77 -0.63 25.48
CA THR A 359 14.82 -1.16 26.84
C THR A 359 13.70 -2.19 27.07
N LEU A 360 13.85 -3.03 28.10
CA LEU A 360 12.81 -3.97 28.49
C LEU A 360 11.46 -3.28 28.78
N LEU A 361 11.50 -2.07 29.37
CA LEU A 361 10.29 -1.29 29.64
C LEU A 361 9.56 -0.89 28.34
N PHE A 362 10.31 -0.47 27.32
CA PHE A 362 9.75 -0.16 26.00
C PHE A 362 9.03 -1.38 25.42
N TRP A 363 9.65 -2.56 25.46
CA TRP A 363 9.06 -3.80 24.98
C TRP A 363 7.78 -4.17 25.72
N ILE A 364 7.75 -4.06 27.05
CA ILE A 364 6.55 -4.32 27.87
C ILE A 364 5.40 -3.37 27.47
N ILE A 365 5.68 -2.07 27.39
CA ILE A 365 4.68 -1.05 27.02
C ILE A 365 4.19 -1.29 25.59
N PHE A 366 5.09 -1.50 24.64
CA PHE A 366 4.75 -1.77 23.25
C PHE A 366 3.90 -3.03 23.11
N GLY A 367 4.29 -4.14 23.76
CA GLY A 367 3.55 -5.39 23.72
C GLY A 367 2.13 -5.23 24.25
N PHE A 368 1.94 -4.50 25.34
CA PHE A 368 0.61 -4.20 25.89
C PHE A 368 -0.23 -3.36 24.92
N ILE A 369 0.34 -2.28 24.36
CA ILE A 369 -0.34 -1.44 23.37
C ILE A 369 -0.71 -2.24 22.13
N HIS A 370 0.20 -3.08 21.62
CA HIS A 370 -0.03 -3.92 20.44
C HIS A 370 -1.19 -4.88 20.66
N VAL A 371 -1.20 -5.65 21.75
CA VAL A 371 -2.28 -6.59 22.08
C VAL A 371 -3.62 -5.87 22.21
N ILE A 372 -3.66 -4.75 22.93
CA ILE A 372 -4.90 -3.98 23.08
C ILE A 372 -5.38 -3.42 21.74
N SER A 373 -4.47 -2.89 20.92
CA SER A 373 -4.83 -2.33 19.61
C SER A 373 -5.41 -3.40 18.69
N CYS A 374 -4.83 -4.61 18.67
CA CYS A 374 -5.38 -5.76 17.93
C CYS A 374 -6.77 -6.17 18.44
N LEU A 375 -6.99 -6.18 19.75
CA LEU A 375 -8.29 -6.49 20.35
C LEU A 375 -9.35 -5.43 20.00
N LEU A 376 -9.01 -4.15 20.12
CA LEU A 376 -9.91 -3.04 19.76
C LEU A 376 -10.24 -3.05 18.27
N LEU A 377 -9.24 -3.26 17.40
CA LEU A 377 -9.44 -3.36 15.96
C LEU A 377 -10.31 -4.57 15.61
N SER A 378 -10.08 -5.72 16.25
CA SER A 378 -10.89 -6.92 16.06
C SER A 378 -12.34 -6.71 16.49
N GLY A 379 -12.55 -6.02 17.62
CA GLY A 379 -13.86 -5.59 18.06
C GLY A 379 -14.55 -4.68 17.04
N HIS A 380 -13.80 -3.70 16.53
CA HIS A 380 -14.30 -2.78 15.50
C HIS A 380 -14.69 -3.53 14.20
N ILE A 381 -13.88 -4.48 13.74
CA ILE A 381 -14.18 -5.29 12.55
C ILE A 381 -15.37 -6.23 12.81
N TYR A 382 -15.42 -6.90 13.96
CA TYR A 382 -16.49 -7.84 14.32
C TYR A 382 -17.87 -7.19 14.32
N TYR A 383 -17.96 -5.97 14.85
CA TYR A 383 -19.20 -5.19 14.89
C TYR A 383 -19.36 -4.24 13.70
N MET A 384 -18.62 -4.40 12.59
CA MET A 384 -18.73 -3.56 11.37
C MET A 384 -18.61 -2.04 11.67
N GLY A 385 -17.76 -1.67 12.62
CA GLY A 385 -17.58 -0.29 13.08
C GLY A 385 -18.79 0.34 13.80
N ARG A 386 -19.76 -0.48 14.24
CA ARG A 386 -20.89 -0.03 15.08
C ARG A 386 -20.47 0.28 16.52
N TRP A 387 -19.28 -0.17 16.91
CA TRP A 387 -18.78 -0.02 18.28
C TRP A 387 -18.06 1.33 18.45
N LYS A 388 -18.68 2.25 19.20
CA LYS A 388 -18.04 3.46 19.73
C LYS A 388 -17.52 3.20 21.16
N CYS A 389 -16.27 3.56 21.44
CA CYS A 389 -15.66 3.46 22.77
C CYS A 389 -16.06 4.66 23.64
N ASP A 390 -17.29 4.65 24.17
CA ASP A 390 -17.81 5.72 25.05
C ASP A 390 -17.76 5.32 26.54
N LEU A 391 -17.79 6.27 27.49
CA LEU A 391 -17.89 5.99 28.94
C LEU A 391 -19.11 5.12 29.32
N GLY A 392 -20.12 5.03 28.45
CA GLY A 392 -21.26 4.11 28.57
C GLY A 392 -20.92 2.63 28.35
N LEU A 393 -19.70 2.29 27.91
CA LEU A 393 -19.23 0.94 27.70
C LEU A 393 -19.32 0.08 28.96
N PHE A 394 -18.86 0.62 30.09
CA PHE A 394 -18.93 -0.08 31.38
C PHE A 394 -20.38 -0.28 31.84
N LYS A 395 -21.28 0.65 31.53
CA LYS A 395 -22.72 0.50 31.83
C LYS A 395 -23.37 -0.56 30.94
N ARG A 396 -23.05 -0.60 29.65
CA ARG A 396 -23.54 -1.63 28.70
C ARG A 396 -22.98 -3.02 29.01
N PHE A 397 -21.69 -3.11 29.34
CA PHE A 397 -21.05 -4.35 29.77
C PHE A 397 -21.62 -4.85 31.09
N LYS A 398 -21.86 -3.96 32.06
CA LYS A 398 -22.52 -4.30 33.33
C LYS A 398 -23.97 -4.72 33.14
N ALA A 399 -24.73 -4.03 32.28
CA ALA A 399 -26.11 -4.38 31.96
C ALA A 399 -26.22 -5.72 31.20
N TRP A 400 -25.28 -5.99 30.28
CA TRP A 400 -25.13 -7.26 29.57
C TRP A 400 -24.74 -8.40 30.53
N CYS A 401 -23.75 -8.20 31.41
CA CYS A 401 -23.42 -9.18 32.47
C CYS A 401 -24.61 -9.44 33.42
N LEU A 402 -25.43 -8.42 33.71
CA LEU A 402 -26.61 -8.55 34.57
C LEU A 402 -27.80 -9.23 33.87
N SER A 403 -27.99 -9.03 32.57
CA SER A 403 -29.05 -9.68 31.79
C SER A 403 -28.76 -11.15 31.50
N GLU A 404 -27.48 -11.52 31.37
CA GLU A 404 -27.03 -12.87 31.01
C GLU A 404 -26.78 -13.79 32.22
N LEU A 405 -27.10 -13.35 33.45
CA LEU A 405 -27.08 -14.21 34.65
C LEU A 405 -28.09 -15.39 34.57
N GLY A 406 -28.99 -15.38 33.57
CA GLY A 406 -30.02 -16.40 33.34
C GLY A 406 -29.70 -17.48 32.30
N ASP A 407 -28.69 -17.30 31.43
CA ASP A 407 -28.27 -18.31 30.44
C ASP A 407 -26.73 -18.31 30.25
N PRO A 408 -25.99 -19.16 30.99
CA PRO A 408 -24.53 -19.23 30.91
C PRO A 408 -23.98 -19.60 29.52
N TRP A 409 -24.81 -20.21 28.67
CA TRP A 409 -24.42 -20.68 27.33
C TRP A 409 -24.70 -19.66 26.23
N GLY A 410 -25.47 -18.60 26.50
CA GLY A 410 -25.70 -17.49 25.57
C GLY A 410 -24.45 -16.67 25.29
N ILE A 411 -23.54 -16.56 26.27
CA ILE A 411 -22.27 -15.81 26.22
C ILE A 411 -21.33 -16.33 25.13
N PHE A 412 -21.37 -17.64 24.84
CA PHE A 412 -20.49 -18.29 23.87
C PHE A 412 -21.08 -18.43 22.47
N ARG A 413 -22.27 -17.85 22.21
CA ARG A 413 -22.85 -17.86 20.86
C ARG A 413 -22.44 -16.60 20.10
N PRO A 414 -21.41 -16.63 19.24
CA PRO A 414 -21.05 -15.48 18.44
C PRO A 414 -22.17 -15.18 17.44
N MET A 415 -22.61 -13.92 17.42
CA MET A 415 -23.55 -13.39 16.42
C MET A 415 -23.07 -13.62 14.98
N TYR A 416 -21.75 -13.56 14.73
CA TYR A 416 -21.14 -13.85 13.42
C TYR A 416 -20.03 -14.89 13.55
N VAL A 417 -20.40 -16.18 13.53
CA VAL A 417 -19.49 -17.33 13.73
C VAL A 417 -18.27 -17.27 12.80
N ASP A 418 -18.50 -17.12 11.49
CA ASP A 418 -17.43 -17.12 10.48
C ASP A 418 -16.40 -15.99 10.72
N ARG A 419 -16.85 -14.80 11.12
CA ARG A 419 -15.97 -13.67 11.44
C ARG A 419 -15.23 -13.88 12.75
N MET A 420 -15.92 -14.40 13.76
CA MET A 420 -15.33 -14.68 15.07
C MET A 420 -14.14 -15.64 14.93
N VAL A 421 -14.30 -16.74 14.20
CA VAL A 421 -13.22 -17.73 13.99
C VAL A 421 -12.01 -17.08 13.31
N LEU A 422 -12.23 -16.32 12.23
CA LEU A 422 -11.11 -15.69 11.51
C LEU A 422 -10.43 -14.60 12.34
N LEU A 423 -11.17 -13.83 13.13
CA LEU A 423 -10.61 -12.81 14.03
C LEU A 423 -9.85 -13.45 15.20
N LEU A 424 -10.30 -14.58 15.72
CA LEU A 424 -9.56 -15.33 16.74
C LEU A 424 -8.22 -15.84 16.18
N LEU A 425 -8.20 -16.37 14.97
CA LEU A 425 -6.95 -16.75 14.29
C LEU A 425 -6.03 -15.55 14.07
N GLY A 426 -6.58 -14.41 13.66
CA GLY A 426 -5.81 -13.18 13.48
C GLY A 426 -5.23 -12.63 14.79
N ASN A 427 -5.99 -12.69 15.89
CA ASN A 427 -5.48 -12.33 17.22
C ASN A 427 -4.41 -13.31 17.69
N ALA A 428 -4.60 -14.62 17.50
CA ALA A 428 -3.60 -15.63 17.86
C ALA A 428 -2.26 -15.39 17.15
N ALA A 429 -2.28 -15.04 15.85
CA ALA A 429 -1.08 -14.68 15.11
C ALA A 429 -0.40 -13.41 15.67
N ASN A 430 -1.17 -12.36 15.95
CA ASN A 430 -0.62 -11.13 16.55
C ASN A 430 -0.09 -11.35 17.98
N TRP A 431 -0.75 -12.15 18.80
CA TRP A 431 -0.25 -12.52 20.13
C TRP A 431 1.04 -13.34 20.02
N GLY A 432 1.15 -14.22 19.03
CA GLY A 432 2.39 -14.92 18.72
C GLY A 432 3.55 -13.95 18.41
N LEU A 433 3.30 -12.93 17.58
CA LEU A 433 4.29 -11.88 17.29
C LEU A 433 4.65 -11.07 18.54
N ALA A 434 3.67 -10.71 19.36
CA ALA A 434 3.89 -9.98 20.61
C ALA A 434 4.78 -10.78 21.58
N ILE A 435 4.50 -12.07 21.75
CA ILE A 435 5.29 -12.98 22.59
C ILE A 435 6.70 -13.12 22.03
N TYR A 436 6.85 -13.28 20.72
CA TYR A 436 8.15 -13.33 20.06
C TYR A 436 8.98 -12.07 20.34
N GLY A 437 8.39 -10.88 20.16
CA GLY A 437 9.05 -9.60 20.43
C GLY A 437 9.49 -9.46 21.89
N MET A 438 8.64 -9.88 22.84
CA MET A 438 8.94 -9.84 24.27
C MET A 438 10.07 -10.79 24.70
N ILE A 439 10.20 -11.95 24.07
CA ILE A 439 11.22 -12.95 24.42
C ILE A 439 12.58 -12.60 23.79
N TRP A 440 12.57 -12.23 22.51
CA TRP A 440 13.79 -12.09 21.72
C TRP A 440 14.31 -10.65 21.65
N THR A 441 13.45 -9.66 21.89
CA THR A 441 13.79 -8.23 21.88
C THR A 441 14.75 -7.84 20.73
N PRO A 442 14.36 -8.07 19.46
CA PRO A 442 15.24 -7.84 18.32
C PRO A 442 15.76 -6.40 18.28
N ARG A 443 17.04 -6.22 17.91
CA ARG A 443 17.65 -4.89 17.77
C ARG A 443 17.02 -4.09 16.64
N ASP A 444 16.73 -4.75 15.53
CA ASP A 444 15.97 -4.17 14.43
C ASP A 444 14.46 -4.15 14.73
N PHE A 445 14.07 -3.21 15.59
CA PHE A 445 12.66 -3.00 15.94
C PHE A 445 11.79 -2.59 14.75
N ALA A 446 12.37 -1.93 13.74
CA ALA A 446 11.62 -1.51 12.56
C ALA A 446 11.24 -2.69 11.66
N SER A 447 12.19 -3.59 11.35
CA SER A 447 11.86 -4.82 10.64
C SER A 447 10.86 -5.67 11.42
N TYR A 448 10.94 -5.68 12.76
CA TYR A 448 9.92 -6.31 13.59
C TYR A 448 8.53 -5.67 13.43
N LEU A 449 8.43 -4.33 13.43
CA LEU A 449 7.17 -3.62 13.17
C LEU A 449 6.65 -3.87 11.74
N LEU A 450 7.55 -3.98 10.75
CA LEU A 450 7.21 -4.33 9.38
C LEU A 450 6.54 -5.71 9.32
N ILE A 451 7.12 -6.70 10.01
CA ILE A 451 6.55 -8.06 10.08
C ILE A 451 5.13 -8.02 10.64
N ILE A 452 4.86 -7.18 11.64
CA ILE A 452 3.50 -6.98 12.18
C ILE A 452 2.55 -6.44 11.09
N PHE A 453 2.94 -5.38 10.38
CA PHE A 453 2.09 -4.80 9.33
C PHE A 453 1.85 -5.77 8.17
N LEU A 454 2.89 -6.46 7.71
CA LEU A 454 2.78 -7.45 6.63
C LEU A 454 1.92 -8.65 7.05
N THR A 455 2.10 -9.15 8.27
CA THR A 455 1.28 -10.26 8.78
C THR A 455 -0.19 -9.86 8.84
N ASN A 456 -0.50 -8.66 9.35
CA ASN A 456 -1.88 -8.16 9.39
C ASN A 456 -2.45 -7.91 7.99
N LEU A 457 -1.66 -7.41 7.04
CA LEU A 457 -2.09 -7.27 5.65
C LEU A 457 -2.43 -8.63 5.02
N LEU A 458 -1.57 -9.64 5.19
CA LEU A 458 -1.79 -10.98 4.66
C LEU A 458 -3.01 -11.66 5.32
N LEU A 459 -3.14 -11.56 6.64
CA LEU A 459 -4.30 -12.06 7.38
C LEU A 459 -5.58 -11.38 6.91
N TYR A 460 -5.54 -10.06 6.68
CA TYR A 460 -6.72 -9.33 6.26
C TYR A 460 -7.10 -9.60 4.81
N MET A 461 -6.12 -9.79 3.93
CA MET A 461 -6.34 -10.25 2.57
C MET A 461 -6.94 -11.66 2.53
N ALA A 462 -6.42 -12.58 3.36
CA ALA A 462 -6.95 -13.93 3.49
C ALA A 462 -8.38 -13.91 4.06
N PHE A 463 -8.63 -13.12 5.11
CA PHE A 463 -9.97 -12.88 5.66
C PHE A 463 -10.94 -12.46 4.56
N TYR A 464 -10.55 -11.46 3.76
CA TYR A 464 -11.38 -10.94 2.68
C TYR A 464 -11.71 -12.00 1.63
N ILE A 465 -10.71 -12.74 1.15
CA ILE A 465 -10.91 -13.80 0.14
C ILE A 465 -11.81 -14.92 0.70
N ILE A 466 -11.56 -15.37 1.93
CA ILE A 466 -12.35 -16.43 2.56
C ILE A 466 -13.81 -15.99 2.69
N MET A 467 -14.06 -14.78 3.20
CA MET A 467 -15.41 -14.25 3.34
C MET A 467 -16.12 -14.07 2.00
N LYS A 468 -15.40 -13.61 0.97
CA LYS A 468 -15.88 -13.53 -0.41
C LYS A 468 -16.37 -14.89 -0.92
N LEU A 469 -15.57 -15.95 -0.75
CA LEU A 469 -15.92 -17.32 -1.16
C LEU A 469 -17.10 -17.89 -0.35
N ARG A 470 -17.15 -17.62 0.97
CA ARG A 470 -18.22 -18.08 1.86
C ARG A 470 -19.59 -17.49 1.50
N HIS A 471 -19.62 -16.25 1.01
CA HIS A 471 -20.85 -15.61 0.52
C HIS A 471 -21.22 -16.01 -0.92
N GLY A 472 -20.56 -17.02 -1.48
CA GLY A 472 -20.83 -17.51 -2.84
C GLY A 472 -20.31 -16.59 -3.94
N GLU A 473 -19.42 -15.64 -3.62
CA GLU A 473 -18.77 -14.84 -4.63
C GLU A 473 -17.59 -15.58 -5.28
N ARG A 474 -17.33 -15.29 -6.56
CA ARG A 474 -16.32 -16.01 -7.35
C ARG A 474 -15.14 -15.11 -7.63
N LEU A 475 -13.94 -15.66 -7.57
CA LEU A 475 -12.74 -14.99 -8.05
C LEU A 475 -12.68 -15.13 -9.57
N GLN A 476 -12.55 -14.01 -10.28
CA GLN A 476 -12.34 -14.05 -11.72
C GLN A 476 -10.97 -14.68 -12.05
N LEU A 477 -10.87 -15.36 -13.20
CA LEU A 477 -9.63 -16.00 -13.63
C LEU A 477 -8.44 -15.02 -13.64
N GLN A 478 -8.68 -13.77 -14.07
CA GLN A 478 -7.67 -12.72 -14.07
C GLN A 478 -7.09 -12.47 -12.66
N SER A 479 -7.94 -12.34 -11.64
CA SER A 479 -7.51 -12.15 -10.25
C SER A 479 -6.80 -13.38 -9.69
N VAL A 480 -7.25 -14.58 -10.06
CA VAL A 480 -6.58 -15.84 -9.65
C VAL A 480 -5.17 -15.92 -10.26
N VAL A 481 -5.01 -15.58 -11.54
CA VAL A 481 -3.69 -15.54 -12.20
C VAL A 481 -2.77 -14.55 -11.50
N TYR A 482 -3.23 -13.33 -11.21
CA TYR A 482 -2.41 -12.37 -10.46
C TYR A 482 -2.11 -12.84 -9.04
N LEU A 483 -3.02 -13.52 -8.37
CA LEU A 483 -2.77 -14.07 -7.04
C LEU A 483 -1.69 -15.15 -7.07
N VAL A 484 -1.72 -16.07 -8.03
CA VAL A 484 -0.69 -17.10 -8.20
C VAL A 484 0.66 -16.46 -8.52
N LEU A 485 0.71 -15.50 -9.45
CA LEU A 485 1.95 -14.79 -9.79
C LEU A 485 2.50 -13.98 -8.61
N CYS A 486 1.62 -13.37 -7.80
CA CYS A 486 1.98 -12.68 -6.56
C CYS A 486 2.64 -13.65 -5.57
N LEU A 487 2.01 -14.80 -5.32
CA LEU A 487 2.55 -15.83 -4.42
C LEU A 487 3.88 -16.38 -4.92
N LEU A 488 4.02 -16.63 -6.23
CA LEU A 488 5.29 -17.09 -6.82
C LEU A 488 6.38 -16.03 -6.68
N GLY A 489 6.07 -14.77 -6.99
CA GLY A 489 7.01 -13.65 -6.87
C GLY A 489 7.50 -13.46 -5.45
N TRP A 490 6.59 -13.44 -4.47
CA TRP A 490 6.94 -13.33 -3.05
C TRP A 490 7.71 -14.54 -2.53
N SER A 491 7.30 -15.76 -2.91
CA SER A 491 8.02 -16.98 -2.51
C SER A 491 9.45 -16.96 -3.02
N ALA A 492 9.66 -16.53 -4.26
CA ALA A 492 10.99 -16.37 -4.83
C ALA A 492 11.77 -15.26 -4.10
N ALA A 493 11.16 -14.12 -3.82
CA ALA A 493 11.80 -13.02 -3.12
C ALA A 493 12.29 -13.43 -1.71
N ILE A 494 11.48 -14.14 -0.93
CA ILE A 494 11.83 -14.60 0.43
C ILE A 494 13.10 -15.48 0.43
N VAL A 495 13.30 -16.31 -0.59
CA VAL A 495 14.50 -17.15 -0.71
C VAL A 495 15.78 -16.31 -0.82
N PHE A 496 15.72 -15.15 -1.48
CA PHE A 496 16.85 -14.24 -1.60
C PHE A 496 16.97 -13.30 -0.39
N TYR A 497 15.85 -12.85 0.17
CA TYR A 497 15.82 -11.99 1.37
C TYR A 497 16.52 -12.63 2.57
N THR A 498 16.36 -13.95 2.75
CA THR A 498 16.97 -14.68 3.88
C THR A 498 18.49 -14.85 3.75
N LYS A 499 19.08 -14.49 2.61
CA LYS A 499 20.53 -14.54 2.37
C LYS A 499 21.14 -13.15 2.52
N HIS A 500 21.42 -12.79 3.75
CA HIS A 500 22.04 -11.50 4.09
C HIS A 500 23.51 -11.45 3.63
N THR A 501 23.87 -10.40 2.89
CA THR A 501 25.26 -10.08 2.47
C THR A 501 25.89 -8.99 3.33
N THR A 502 25.08 -8.21 4.05
CA THR A 502 25.50 -7.15 4.97
C THR A 502 24.57 -7.07 6.19
N THR A 503 25.03 -6.47 7.29
CA THR A 503 24.18 -6.15 8.44
C THR A 503 24.70 -4.93 9.19
N TRP A 504 23.82 -3.95 9.41
CA TRP A 504 24.12 -2.76 10.21
C TRP A 504 24.00 -2.99 11.72
N GLU A 505 23.49 -4.15 12.16
CA GLU A 505 23.34 -4.49 13.58
C GLU A 505 24.68 -4.82 14.28
N LEU A 506 25.70 -5.14 13.47
CA LEU A 506 27.05 -5.50 13.91
C LEU A 506 28.05 -4.40 13.58
N THR A 507 29.28 -4.54 14.06
CA THR A 507 30.39 -3.65 13.66
C THR A 507 30.66 -3.77 12.17
N PRO A 508 31.23 -2.73 11.51
CA PRO A 508 31.59 -2.79 10.09
C PRO A 508 32.51 -3.99 9.78
N ALA A 509 33.44 -4.30 10.69
CA ALA A 509 34.33 -5.45 10.57
C ALA A 509 33.59 -6.80 10.57
N HIS A 510 32.58 -6.98 11.44
CA HIS A 510 31.78 -8.21 11.46
C HIS A 510 30.81 -8.27 10.28
N SER A 511 30.21 -7.15 9.86
CA SER A 511 29.37 -7.12 8.67
C SER A 511 30.12 -7.59 7.43
N ARG A 512 31.41 -7.24 7.29
CA ARG A 512 32.23 -7.66 6.15
C ARG A 512 32.46 -9.16 6.05
N GLN A 513 32.22 -9.93 7.12
CA GLN A 513 32.30 -11.40 7.06
C GLN A 513 31.15 -12.01 6.26
N PHE A 514 30.06 -11.26 6.06
CA PHE A 514 28.91 -11.68 5.26
C PHE A 514 29.05 -11.34 3.77
N ASN A 515 30.07 -10.56 3.37
CA ASN A 515 30.27 -10.18 1.98
C ASN A 515 30.41 -11.41 1.09
N GLN A 516 29.75 -11.38 -0.07
CA GLN A 516 29.73 -12.47 -1.03
C GLN A 516 29.88 -11.91 -2.45
N GLU A 517 30.42 -12.75 -3.33
CA GLU A 517 30.52 -12.43 -4.75
C GLU A 517 29.13 -12.24 -5.37
N CYS A 518 29.05 -11.47 -6.45
CA CYS A 518 27.81 -11.30 -7.20
C CYS A 518 27.32 -12.65 -7.76
N ILE A 519 26.02 -12.91 -7.65
CA ILE A 519 25.41 -14.17 -8.05
C ILE A 519 24.86 -14.16 -9.48
N LEU A 520 24.54 -12.98 -10.02
CA LEU A 520 23.87 -12.85 -11.31
C LEU A 520 24.57 -11.79 -12.17
N LEU A 521 24.95 -12.20 -13.39
CA LEU A 521 25.63 -11.36 -14.40
C LEU A 521 26.90 -10.67 -13.90
N HIS A 522 27.56 -11.23 -12.88
CA HIS A 522 28.70 -10.62 -12.19
C HIS A 522 28.44 -9.19 -11.66
N PHE A 523 27.17 -8.83 -11.45
CA PHE A 523 26.76 -7.47 -11.13
C PHE A 523 25.73 -7.38 -10.01
N TYR A 524 24.82 -8.36 -9.92
CA TYR A 524 23.77 -8.38 -8.90
C TYR A 524 24.06 -9.40 -7.81
N ASP A 525 23.89 -8.99 -6.55
CA ASP A 525 23.94 -9.89 -5.40
C ASP A 525 22.55 -10.47 -5.05
N THR A 526 22.43 -11.15 -3.91
CA THR A 526 21.15 -11.72 -3.45
C THR A 526 20.12 -10.64 -3.13
N HIS A 527 20.54 -9.52 -2.56
CA HIS A 527 19.67 -8.40 -2.17
C HIS A 527 19.16 -7.65 -3.40
N ASP A 528 20.00 -7.47 -4.40
CA ASP A 528 19.61 -6.91 -5.70
C ASP A 528 18.52 -7.73 -6.39
N VAL A 529 18.69 -9.05 -6.42
CA VAL A 529 17.69 -9.96 -7.00
C VAL A 529 16.40 -9.95 -6.18
N TRP A 530 16.50 -9.81 -4.85
CA TRP A 530 15.34 -9.61 -4.00
C TRP A 530 14.54 -8.37 -4.42
N HIS A 531 15.16 -7.21 -4.66
CA HIS A 531 14.46 -6.00 -5.13
C HIS A 531 13.61 -6.24 -6.38
N PHE A 532 14.19 -6.89 -7.41
CA PHE A 532 13.44 -7.16 -8.65
C PHE A 532 12.24 -8.09 -8.42
N LEU A 533 12.42 -9.14 -7.63
CA LEU A 533 11.38 -10.15 -7.39
C LEU A 533 10.28 -9.64 -6.46
N SER A 534 10.64 -8.94 -5.38
CA SER A 534 9.69 -8.31 -4.46
C SER A 534 8.89 -7.22 -5.16
N ALA A 535 9.51 -6.39 -6.01
CA ALA A 535 8.82 -5.39 -6.81
C ALA A 535 7.77 -6.04 -7.74
N GLY A 536 8.12 -7.15 -8.39
CA GLY A 536 7.20 -7.94 -9.22
C GLY A 536 6.05 -8.54 -8.40
N GLY A 537 6.34 -9.12 -7.23
CA GLY A 537 5.35 -9.64 -6.30
C GLY A 537 4.38 -8.56 -5.82
N MET A 538 4.90 -7.36 -5.50
CA MET A 538 4.13 -6.19 -5.09
C MET A 538 3.21 -5.69 -6.21
N PHE A 539 3.72 -5.58 -7.44
CA PHE A 539 2.91 -5.22 -8.60
C PHE A 539 1.72 -6.17 -8.78
N PHE A 540 1.96 -7.49 -8.71
CA PHE A 540 0.88 -8.46 -8.80
C PHE A 540 -0.08 -8.37 -7.61
N GLY A 541 0.41 -8.14 -6.39
CA GLY A 541 -0.44 -7.91 -5.22
C GLY A 541 -1.37 -6.70 -5.40
N PHE A 542 -0.87 -5.60 -5.95
CA PHE A 542 -1.68 -4.44 -6.29
C PHE A 542 -2.70 -4.74 -7.39
N MET A 543 -2.32 -5.53 -8.41
CA MET A 543 -3.24 -5.99 -9.46
C MET A 543 -4.33 -6.92 -8.93
N VAL A 544 -4.04 -7.75 -7.92
CA VAL A 544 -5.05 -8.53 -7.19
C VAL A 544 -6.05 -7.57 -6.55
N LEU A 545 -5.60 -6.61 -5.73
CA LEU A 545 -6.48 -5.65 -5.07
C LEU A 545 -7.31 -4.82 -6.05
N LEU A 546 -6.77 -4.51 -7.22
CA LEU A 546 -7.48 -3.78 -8.26
C LEU A 546 -8.58 -4.60 -8.92
N THR A 547 -8.42 -5.92 -9.05
CA THR A 547 -9.31 -6.79 -9.86
C THR A 547 -10.21 -7.71 -9.03
N LEU A 548 -9.97 -7.82 -7.73
CA LEU A 548 -10.59 -8.80 -6.84
C LEU A 548 -12.12 -8.81 -6.86
N ASP A 549 -12.73 -7.64 -7.07
CA ASP A 549 -14.18 -7.44 -7.07
C ASP A 549 -14.77 -7.11 -8.45
N ASP A 550 -14.04 -7.43 -9.52
CA ASP A 550 -14.51 -7.24 -10.89
C ASP A 550 -15.75 -8.11 -11.20
N ASP A 551 -15.97 -9.22 -10.47
CA ASP A 551 -17.18 -10.03 -10.56
C ASP A 551 -18.44 -9.29 -10.09
N ARG A 552 -18.28 -8.25 -9.28
CA ARG A 552 -19.39 -7.46 -8.71
C ARG A 552 -19.67 -6.17 -9.45
N ALA A 553 -18.88 -5.80 -10.45
CA ALA A 553 -19.00 -4.50 -11.13
C ALA A 553 -20.41 -4.18 -11.67
N GLN A 554 -21.16 -5.20 -12.11
CA GLN A 554 -22.51 -5.03 -12.68
C GLN A 554 -23.64 -5.48 -11.76
N ILE A 555 -23.35 -5.87 -10.51
CA ILE A 555 -24.37 -6.33 -9.57
C ILE A 555 -24.96 -5.14 -8.80
N PRO A 556 -26.29 -5.04 -8.62
CA PRO A 556 -26.88 -4.01 -7.78
C PRO A 556 -26.35 -4.05 -6.35
N ARG A 557 -26.02 -2.89 -5.77
CA ARG A 557 -25.42 -2.75 -4.42
C ARG A 557 -26.23 -3.38 -3.30
N GLU A 558 -27.54 -3.45 -3.48
CA GLU A 558 -28.49 -4.09 -2.54
C GLU A 558 -28.31 -5.60 -2.44
N ARG A 559 -27.56 -6.22 -3.37
CA ARG A 559 -27.26 -7.67 -3.39
C ARG A 559 -25.82 -7.97 -3.01
N ILE A 560 -25.03 -6.96 -2.66
CA ILE A 560 -23.62 -7.12 -2.32
C ILE A 560 -23.50 -7.10 -0.79
N PRO A 561 -23.22 -8.25 -0.13
CA PRO A 561 -23.11 -8.30 1.32
C PRO A 561 -21.84 -7.62 1.82
N VAL A 562 -21.91 -7.07 3.04
CA VAL A 562 -20.80 -6.47 3.78
C VAL A 562 -20.28 -7.47 4.81
N PHE A 563 -18.96 -7.70 4.82
CA PHE A 563 -18.32 -8.62 5.73
C PHE A 563 -17.08 -8.10 6.45
#